data_AF-A0A0S2C6I5-F1
#
_entry.id   AF-A0A0S2C6I5-F1
#
_cell.length_a   1.000
_cell.length_b   1.000
_cell.length_c   1.000
_cell.angle_alpha   90.00
_cell.angle_beta   90.00
_cell.angle_gamma   90.00
#
_symmetry.space_group_name_H-M   'P 1'
#
loop_
_entity.id
_entity.type
_entity.pdbx_description
1 polymer ?
#
loop_
_entity_poly.entity_id
_entity_poly.type
_entity_poly.pdbx_seq_one_letter_code
_entity_poly.pdbx_strand_id
1 'polypeptide(L)'
;LIVWMGTIYMKNRPAYSLKGVLIAYNFSVTMLSLYMLIELIASTWEGAYNLQCQNLHSAGEADTRVAKVLWWYYFSKLIEFLDTIFFVLRKKNNQITFLHVYHHASMFNIWWCVLNWIPCGQSFFGPTLNSFIHVLMYSYYGLSTIPSMHKYLWWKKYITQG
;
A
#
# COMPACT_ATOMS: atom_id res chain seq x y z
N LEU A 1 13.90 -7.51 -13.55
CA LEU A 1 15.35 -7.20 -13.37
C LEU A 1 15.77 -7.19 -11.90
N ILE A 2 15.15 -6.35 -11.05
CA ILE A 2 15.52 -6.18 -9.63
C ILE A 2 15.47 -7.49 -8.82
N VAL A 3 14.40 -8.29 -8.97
CA VAL A 3 14.28 -9.59 -8.28
C VAL A 3 15.39 -10.56 -8.69
N TRP A 4 15.69 -10.65 -9.98
CA TRP A 4 16.71 -11.56 -10.53
C TRP A 4 18.12 -11.15 -10.10
N MET A 5 18.46 -9.86 -10.19
CA MET A 5 19.76 -9.36 -9.72
C MET A 5 19.92 -9.53 -8.21
N GLY A 6 18.85 -9.24 -7.45
CA GLY A 6 18.85 -9.35 -6.01
C GLY A 6 18.98 -10.80 -5.52
N THR A 7 18.35 -11.78 -6.19
CA THR A 7 18.52 -13.21 -5.83
C THR A 7 19.91 -13.73 -6.16
N ILE A 8 20.53 -13.29 -7.27
CA ILE A 8 21.93 -13.61 -7.60
C ILE A 8 22.88 -13.02 -6.55
N TYR A 9 22.69 -11.75 -6.19
CA TYR A 9 23.49 -11.07 -5.17
C TYR A 9 23.39 -11.75 -3.80
N MET A 10 22.18 -12.19 -3.43
CA MET A 10 21.93 -12.89 -2.16
C MET A 10 22.35 -14.36 -2.20
N LYS A 11 22.66 -14.96 -3.36
CA LYS A 11 22.98 -16.39 -3.50
C LYS A 11 24.05 -16.84 -2.51
N ASN A 12 25.15 -16.08 -2.43
CA ASN A 12 26.31 -16.38 -1.59
C ASN A 12 26.29 -15.74 -0.19
N ARG A 13 25.18 -15.08 0.21
CA ARG A 13 25.06 -14.38 1.51
C ARG A 13 24.03 -15.06 2.42
N PRO A 14 24.20 -15.03 3.76
CA PRO A 14 23.16 -15.47 4.68
C PRO A 14 21.94 -14.54 4.62
N ALA A 15 20.77 -15.05 5.02
CA ALA A 15 19.54 -14.24 5.08
C ALA A 15 19.65 -13.16 6.17
N TYR A 16 19.29 -11.91 5.85
CA TYR A 16 19.37 -10.82 6.81
C TYR A 16 18.22 -10.87 7.84
N SER A 17 18.54 -10.71 9.12
CA SER A 17 17.56 -10.55 10.21
C SER A 17 17.12 -9.08 10.32
N LEU A 18 16.22 -8.66 9.43
CA LEU A 18 15.73 -7.28 9.34
C LEU A 18 14.49 -7.00 10.22
N LYS A 19 14.32 -7.71 11.35
CA LYS A 19 13.10 -7.62 12.16
C LYS A 19 12.74 -6.18 12.56
N GLY A 20 13.69 -5.41 13.10
CA GLY A 20 13.45 -4.01 13.48
C GLY A 20 13.10 -3.10 12.30
N VAL A 21 13.77 -3.30 11.16
CA VAL A 21 13.49 -2.53 9.93
C VAL A 21 12.10 -2.85 9.40
N LEU A 22 11.69 -4.13 9.40
CA LEU A 22 10.34 -4.52 8.99
C LEU A 22 9.27 -3.95 9.92
N ILE A 23 9.53 -3.85 11.23
CA ILE A 23 8.60 -3.24 12.18
C ILE A 23 8.42 -1.76 11.86
N ALA A 24 9.53 -1.02 11.74
CA ALA A 24 9.50 0.40 11.41
C ALA A 24 8.84 0.66 10.05
N TYR A 25 9.15 -0.19 9.06
CA TYR A 25 8.55 -0.13 7.73
C TYR A 25 7.03 -0.38 7.78
N ASN A 26 6.58 -1.49 8.37
CA ASN A 26 5.15 -1.80 8.48
C ASN A 26 4.40 -0.70 9.23
N PHE A 27 4.98 -0.16 10.31
CA PHE A 27 4.40 0.95 11.05
C PHE A 27 4.29 2.23 10.20
N SER A 28 5.35 2.57 9.45
CA SER A 28 5.36 3.73 8.56
C SER A 28 4.31 3.61 7.45
N VAL A 29 4.18 2.43 6.84
CA VAL A 29 3.16 2.16 5.81
C VAL A 29 1.75 2.22 6.38
N THR A 30 1.53 1.70 7.59
CA THR A 30 0.24 1.83 8.30
C THR A 30 -0.11 3.30 8.55
N MET A 31 0.82 4.10 9.06
CA MET A 31 0.58 5.53 9.33
C MET A 31 0.29 6.31 8.04
N LEU A 32 1.04 6.04 6.97
CA LEU A 32 0.79 6.64 5.67
C LEU A 32 -0.59 6.26 5.14
N SER A 33 -0.97 4.99 5.23
CA SER A 33 -2.27 4.48 4.79
C SER A 33 -3.42 5.06 5.61
N LEU A 34 -3.23 5.27 6.92
CA LEU A 34 -4.20 5.91 7.79
C LEU A 34 -4.37 7.40 7.45
N TYR A 35 -3.26 8.11 7.22
CA TYR A 35 -3.28 9.51 6.76
C TYR A 35 -4.06 9.66 5.46
N MET A 36 -3.76 8.82 4.45
CA MET A 36 -4.48 8.85 3.17
C MET A 36 -5.97 8.54 3.33
N LEU A 37 -6.32 7.59 4.20
CA LEU A 37 -7.72 7.25 4.47
C LEU A 37 -8.48 8.42 5.11
N ILE A 38 -7.91 9.06 6.13
CA ILE A 38 -8.53 10.20 6.82
C ILE A 38 -8.71 11.36 5.85
N GLU A 39 -7.67 11.70 5.07
CA GLU A 39 -7.74 12.80 4.11
C GLU A 39 -8.75 12.54 2.97
N LEU A 40 -8.85 11.29 2.47
CA LEU A 40 -9.86 10.92 1.48
C LEU A 40 -11.29 11.01 2.04
N ILE A 41 -11.51 10.56 3.28
CA ILE A 41 -12.82 10.65 3.94
C ILE A 41 -13.18 12.12 4.21
N ALA A 42 -12.24 12.92 4.72
CA ALA A 42 -12.46 14.34 4.97
C ALA A 42 -12.76 15.10 3.68
N SER A 43 -11.97 14.87 2.63
CA SER A 43 -12.15 15.52 1.33
C SER A 43 -13.48 15.13 0.65
N THR A 44 -13.92 13.87 0.79
CA THR A 44 -15.20 13.42 0.22
C THR A 44 -16.41 13.95 1.01
N TRP A 45 -16.27 14.07 2.33
CA TRP A 45 -17.30 14.65 3.20
C TRP A 45 -17.46 16.15 2.99
N GLU A 46 -16.34 16.90 2.95
CA GLU A 46 -16.34 18.35 2.68
C GLU A 46 -16.78 18.67 1.24
N GLY A 47 -16.37 17.85 0.27
CA GLY A 47 -16.73 18.04 -1.13
C GLY A 47 -18.12 17.54 -1.52
N ALA A 48 -18.93 17.03 -0.58
CA ALA A 48 -20.23 16.41 -0.82
C ALA A 48 -20.22 15.43 -2.01
N TYR A 49 -19.17 14.61 -2.09
CA TYR A 49 -18.94 13.71 -3.22
C TYR A 49 -20.05 12.67 -3.35
N ASN A 50 -20.67 12.57 -4.53
CA ASN A 50 -21.69 11.57 -4.81
C ASN A 50 -21.02 10.23 -5.13
N LEU A 51 -21.31 9.17 -4.35
CA LEU A 51 -20.64 7.86 -4.43
C LEU A 51 -20.79 7.13 -5.77
N GLN A 52 -21.77 7.51 -6.59
CA GLN A 52 -22.03 6.87 -7.90
C GLN A 52 -21.47 7.63 -9.10
N CYS A 53 -21.49 8.96 -9.09
CA CYS A 53 -21.11 9.76 -10.26
C CYS A 53 -20.63 11.14 -9.78
N GLN A 54 -19.34 11.39 -9.95
CA GLN A 54 -18.70 12.60 -9.45
C GLN A 54 -17.98 13.29 -10.61
N ASN A 55 -18.46 14.48 -10.96
CA ASN A 55 -17.99 15.24 -12.12
C ASN A 55 -16.59 15.79 -11.87
N LEU A 56 -15.73 15.68 -12.89
CA LEU A 56 -14.29 15.99 -12.87
C LEU A 56 -13.93 17.47 -12.57
N HIS A 57 -14.92 18.35 -12.39
CA HIS A 57 -14.73 19.81 -12.33
C HIS A 57 -15.69 20.53 -11.37
N SER A 58 -16.25 19.84 -10.38
CA SER A 58 -17.29 20.44 -9.51
C SER A 58 -16.81 20.89 -8.13
N ALA A 59 -15.61 20.55 -7.64
CA ALA A 59 -15.28 20.70 -6.22
C ALA A 59 -13.94 21.41 -5.89
N GLY A 60 -13.44 22.29 -6.76
CA GLY A 60 -12.45 23.34 -6.42
C GLY A 60 -11.30 22.93 -5.49
N GLU A 61 -11.29 23.44 -4.24
CA GLU A 61 -10.25 23.15 -3.24
C GLU A 61 -10.22 21.68 -2.77
N ALA A 62 -11.38 21.00 -2.73
CA ALA A 62 -11.48 19.59 -2.38
C ALA A 62 -10.84 18.70 -3.46
N ASP A 63 -10.99 19.06 -4.73
CA ASP A 63 -10.32 18.37 -5.85
C ASP A 63 -8.79 18.47 -5.73
N THR A 64 -8.28 19.62 -5.28
CA THR A 64 -6.83 19.82 -5.06
C THR A 64 -6.32 18.98 -3.88
N ARG A 65 -7.13 18.83 -2.82
CA ARG A 65 -6.81 17.91 -1.70
C ARG A 65 -6.79 16.46 -2.17
N VAL A 66 -7.80 16.02 -2.90
CA VAL A 66 -7.88 14.66 -3.47
C VAL A 66 -6.68 14.36 -4.36
N ALA A 67 -6.29 15.29 -5.25
CA ALA A 67 -5.12 15.14 -6.11
C ALA A 67 -3.81 14.96 -5.30
N LYS A 68 -3.64 15.71 -4.21
CA LYS A 68 -2.50 15.55 -3.30
C LYS A 68 -2.50 14.17 -2.63
N VAL A 69 -3.65 13.68 -2.20
CA VAL A 69 -3.75 12.34 -1.57
C VAL A 69 -3.51 11.24 -2.59
N LEU A 70 -4.00 11.38 -3.82
CA LEU A 70 -3.72 10.45 -4.91
C LEU A 70 -2.23 10.41 -5.25
N TRP A 71 -1.55 11.55 -5.19
CA TRP A 71 -0.09 11.61 -5.33
C TRP A 71 0.62 10.85 -4.20
N TRP A 72 0.19 11.03 -2.95
CA TRP A 72 0.69 10.24 -1.81
C TRP A 72 0.40 8.74 -1.95
N TYR A 73 -0.75 8.39 -2.51
CA TYR A 73 -1.12 7.01 -2.78
C TYR A 73 -0.21 6.37 -3.83
N TYR A 74 0.11 7.09 -4.91
CA TYR A 74 1.11 6.66 -5.88
C TYR A 74 2.50 6.49 -5.23
N PHE A 75 2.89 7.41 -4.35
CA PHE A 75 4.13 7.28 -3.59
C PHE A 75 4.11 6.05 -2.66
N SER A 76 2.98 5.73 -2.03
CA SER A 76 2.82 4.50 -1.25
C SER A 76 3.07 3.23 -2.09
N LYS A 77 2.66 3.22 -3.37
CA LYS A 77 2.99 2.11 -4.28
C LYS A 77 4.47 1.97 -4.56
N LEU A 78 5.22 3.07 -4.53
CA LEU A 78 6.68 3.02 -4.61
C LEU A 78 7.29 2.39 -3.34
N ILE A 79 6.76 2.75 -2.17
CA ILE A 79 7.18 2.17 -0.88
C ILE A 79 6.91 0.67 -0.84
N GLU A 80 5.75 0.21 -1.33
CA GLU A 80 5.38 -1.21 -1.40
C GLU A 80 6.35 -2.05 -2.26
N PHE A 81 7.08 -1.47 -3.21
CA PHE A 81 8.15 -2.23 -3.90
C PHE A 81 9.27 -2.65 -2.95
N LEU A 82 9.50 -1.92 -1.85
CA LEU A 82 10.48 -2.28 -0.83
C LEU A 82 10.12 -3.63 -0.16
N ASP A 83 8.84 -4.02 -0.09
CA ASP A 83 8.46 -5.36 0.39
C ASP A 83 9.11 -6.47 -0.44
N THR A 84 9.15 -6.29 -1.76
CA THR A 84 9.82 -7.23 -2.66
C THR A 84 11.33 -7.27 -2.39
N ILE A 85 11.95 -6.12 -2.10
CA ILE A 85 13.37 -6.05 -1.73
C ILE A 85 13.61 -6.78 -0.39
N PHE A 86 12.76 -6.57 0.61
CA PHE A 86 12.87 -7.26 1.89
C PHE A 86 12.71 -8.78 1.75
N PHE A 87 11.81 -9.26 0.88
CA PHE A 87 11.70 -10.69 0.59
C PHE A 87 12.97 -11.27 -0.03
N VAL A 88 13.58 -10.55 -0.99
CA VAL A 88 14.84 -10.96 -1.60
C VAL A 88 15.97 -11.00 -0.57
N LEU A 89 16.12 -9.96 0.25
CA LEU A 89 17.15 -9.86 1.30
C LEU A 89 16.99 -10.92 2.40
N ARG A 90 15.76 -11.37 2.65
CA ARG A 90 15.46 -12.45 3.59
C ARG A 90 15.51 -13.85 2.97
N LYS A 91 15.83 -13.97 1.68
CA LYS A 91 15.75 -15.22 0.90
C LYS A 91 14.37 -15.89 0.96
N LYS A 92 13.31 -15.09 1.11
CA LYS A 92 11.91 -15.57 1.12
C LYS A 92 11.32 -15.58 -0.29
N ASN A 93 12.04 -16.20 -1.23
CA ASN A 93 11.66 -16.22 -2.64
C ASN A 93 10.30 -16.90 -2.90
N ASN A 94 9.85 -17.81 -2.02
CA ASN A 94 8.51 -18.40 -2.10
C ASN A 94 7.37 -17.38 -1.96
N GLN A 95 7.61 -16.21 -1.34
CA GLN A 95 6.62 -15.14 -1.26
C GLN A 95 6.61 -14.25 -2.51
N ILE A 96 7.68 -14.28 -3.30
CA ILE A 96 7.81 -13.51 -4.54
C ILE A 96 7.25 -14.34 -5.69
N THR A 97 5.93 -14.39 -5.79
CA THR A 97 5.24 -15.04 -6.90
C THR A 97 5.22 -14.15 -8.14
N PHE A 98 5.02 -14.75 -9.32
CA PHE A 98 4.79 -13.98 -10.54
C PHE A 98 3.64 -12.99 -10.39
N LEU A 99 2.54 -13.45 -9.76
CA LEU A 99 1.36 -12.61 -9.51
C LEU A 99 1.70 -11.40 -8.63
N HIS A 100 2.48 -11.59 -7.56
CA HIS A 100 2.91 -10.48 -6.68
C HIS A 100 3.68 -9.41 -7.46
N VAL A 101 4.70 -9.83 -8.21
CA VAL A 101 5.54 -8.89 -8.97
C VAL A 101 4.74 -8.23 -10.09
N TYR A 102 3.91 -8.98 -10.80
CA TYR A 102 3.06 -8.46 -11.86
C TYR A 102 2.04 -7.46 -11.31
N HIS A 103 1.39 -7.76 -10.19
CA HIS A 103 0.44 -6.88 -9.54
C HIS A 103 1.09 -5.57 -9.09
N HIS A 104 2.22 -5.61 -8.37
CA HIS A 104 2.91 -4.39 -7.94
C HIS A 104 3.44 -3.56 -9.12
N ALA A 105 4.00 -4.21 -10.15
CA ALA A 105 4.49 -3.52 -11.35
C ALA A 105 3.37 -2.86 -12.16
N SER A 106 2.28 -3.59 -12.41
CA SER A 106 1.14 -3.07 -13.19
C SER A 106 0.40 -1.97 -12.44
N MET A 107 0.11 -2.14 -11.15
CA MET A 107 -0.55 -1.12 -10.32
C MET A 107 0.20 0.21 -10.37
N PHE A 108 1.53 0.20 -10.23
CA PHE A 108 2.33 1.42 -10.28
C PHE A 108 2.23 2.15 -11.62
N ASN A 109 2.31 1.41 -12.74
CA ASN A 109 2.22 2.00 -14.08
C ASN A 109 0.81 2.51 -14.39
N ILE A 110 -0.24 1.77 -14.00
CA ILE A 110 -1.63 2.18 -14.20
C ILE A 110 -1.91 3.46 -13.41
N TRP A 111 -1.48 3.54 -12.15
CA TRP A 111 -1.68 4.72 -11.31
C TRP A 111 -0.93 5.95 -11.82
N TRP A 112 0.24 5.78 -12.43
CA TRP A 112 0.93 6.87 -13.12
C TRP A 112 0.10 7.45 -14.27
N CYS A 113 -0.47 6.59 -15.11
CA CYS A 113 -1.37 7.03 -16.18
C CYS A 113 -2.63 7.71 -15.63
N VAL A 114 -3.25 7.14 -14.59
CA VAL A 114 -4.44 7.72 -13.95
C VAL A 114 -4.15 9.11 -13.38
N LEU A 115 -3.03 9.31 -12.69
CA LEU A 115 -2.64 10.62 -12.17
C LEU A 115 -2.43 11.68 -13.27
N ASN A 116 -1.89 11.27 -14.41
CA ASN A 116 -1.63 12.20 -15.53
C ASN A 116 -2.89 12.54 -16.33
N TRP A 117 -3.86 11.63 -16.43
CA TRP A 117 -5.01 11.79 -17.32
C TRP A 117 -6.33 12.08 -16.58
N ILE A 118 -6.52 11.53 -15.37
CA ILE A 118 -7.78 11.61 -14.61
C ILE A 118 -7.47 11.70 -13.10
N PRO A 119 -6.93 12.84 -12.61
CA PRO A 119 -6.57 13.01 -11.21
C PRO A 119 -7.77 13.22 -10.26
N CYS A 120 -9.02 13.20 -10.74
CA CYS A 120 -10.24 13.42 -9.94
C CYS A 120 -11.42 12.54 -10.41
N GLY A 121 -12.55 12.57 -9.69
CA GLY A 121 -13.74 11.77 -10.01
C GLY A 121 -13.80 10.41 -9.30
N GLN A 122 -14.56 9.43 -9.81
CA GLN A 122 -14.80 8.10 -9.20
C GLN A 122 -13.54 7.29 -8.83
N SER A 123 -12.36 7.67 -9.33
CA SER A 123 -11.08 7.02 -9.05
C SER A 123 -10.66 7.10 -7.57
N PHE A 124 -11.30 7.91 -6.71
CA PHE A 124 -11.01 7.98 -5.27
C PHE A 124 -11.43 6.71 -4.48
N PHE A 125 -12.42 5.95 -4.98
CA PHE A 125 -12.98 4.81 -4.25
C PHE A 125 -11.96 3.66 -4.11
N GLY A 126 -11.21 3.38 -5.18
CA GLY A 126 -10.17 2.35 -5.19
C GLY A 126 -9.07 2.59 -4.14
N PRO A 127 -8.43 3.77 -4.12
CA PRO A 127 -7.45 4.18 -3.10
C PRO A 127 -8.01 4.15 -1.68
N THR A 128 -9.27 4.55 -1.49
CA THR A 128 -9.90 4.56 -0.16
C THR A 128 -10.00 3.14 0.39
N LEU A 129 -10.56 2.21 -0.39
CA LEU A 129 -10.64 0.80 0.00
C LEU A 129 -9.26 0.16 0.13
N ASN A 130 -8.34 0.45 -0.78
CA ASN A 130 -6.98 -0.10 -0.73
C ASN A 130 -6.25 0.38 0.53
N SER A 131 -6.32 1.68 0.85
CA SER A 131 -5.73 2.25 2.06
C SER A 131 -6.36 1.67 3.32
N PHE A 132 -7.68 1.44 3.34
CA PHE A 132 -8.36 0.77 4.44
C PHE A 132 -7.86 -0.66 4.67
N ILE A 133 -7.79 -1.46 3.60
CA ILE A 133 -7.25 -2.83 3.66
C ILE A 133 -5.76 -2.79 4.09
N HIS A 134 -4.98 -1.83 3.59
CA HIS A 134 -3.58 -1.66 3.96
C HIS A 134 -3.40 -1.31 5.43
N VAL A 135 -4.22 -0.40 5.99
CA VAL A 135 -4.21 -0.13 7.43
C VAL A 135 -4.44 -1.41 8.21
N LEU A 136 -5.43 -2.22 7.85
CA LEU A 136 -5.72 -3.49 8.54
C LEU A 136 -4.58 -4.50 8.40
N MET A 137 -4.07 -4.69 7.17
CA MET A 137 -3.05 -5.69 6.86
C MET A 137 -1.69 -5.34 7.50
N TYR A 138 -1.21 -4.10 7.35
CA TYR A 138 0.07 -3.68 7.91
C TYR A 138 0.03 -3.48 9.42
N SER A 139 -1.11 -3.04 9.99
CA SER A 139 -1.31 -3.07 11.45
C SER A 139 -1.24 -4.50 11.98
N TYR A 140 -1.87 -5.45 11.30
CA TYR A 140 -1.76 -6.87 11.64
C TYR A 140 -0.32 -7.34 11.56
N TYR A 141 0.43 -7.02 10.49
CA TYR A 141 1.83 -7.41 10.37
C TYR A 141 2.70 -6.80 11.47
N GLY A 142 2.52 -5.52 11.78
CA GLY A 142 3.19 -4.84 12.90
C GLY A 142 2.90 -5.54 14.23
N LEU A 143 1.63 -5.77 14.57
CA LEU A 143 1.25 -6.46 15.80
C LEU A 143 1.75 -7.91 15.84
N SER A 144 1.79 -8.61 14.69
CA SER A 144 2.29 -9.98 14.57
C SER A 144 3.81 -10.11 14.72
N THR A 145 4.55 -9.01 14.77
CA THR A 145 5.98 -9.07 15.11
C THR A 145 6.24 -9.00 16.61
N ILE A 146 5.24 -8.60 17.40
CA ILE A 146 5.31 -8.50 18.86
C ILE A 146 4.86 -9.85 19.47
N PRO A 147 5.75 -10.64 20.09
CA PRO A 147 5.43 -11.99 20.58
C PRO A 147 4.27 -12.03 21.58
N SER A 148 4.11 -10.99 22.41
CA SER A 148 3.02 -10.88 23.38
C SER A 148 1.65 -10.65 22.74
N MET A 149 1.61 -10.07 21.54
CA MET A 149 0.37 -9.77 20.82
C MET A 149 -0.13 -10.94 19.96
N HIS A 150 0.69 -11.98 19.76
CA HIS A 150 0.32 -13.17 18.97
C HIS A 150 -0.96 -13.84 19.46
N LYS A 151 -1.20 -13.81 20.77
CA LYS A 151 -2.38 -14.40 21.42
C LYS A 151 -3.70 -13.71 21.02
N TYR A 152 -3.64 -12.44 20.62
CA TYR A 152 -4.83 -11.63 20.27
C TYR A 152 -5.13 -11.61 18.76
N LEU A 153 -4.29 -12.23 17.92
CA LEU A 153 -4.40 -12.19 16.44
C LEU A 153 -5.29 -13.31 15.86
N TRP A 154 -6.40 -13.63 16.54
CA TRP A 154 -7.32 -14.69 16.14
C TRP A 154 -8.01 -14.44 14.78
N TRP A 155 -8.14 -13.17 14.38
CA TRP A 155 -8.77 -12.74 13.13
C TRP A 155 -7.89 -12.88 11.87
N LYS A 156 -6.69 -13.48 11.97
CA LYS A 156 -5.80 -13.73 10.82
C LYS A 156 -6.53 -14.32 9.61
N LYS A 157 -7.48 -15.24 9.85
CA LYS A 157 -8.26 -15.91 8.80
C LYS A 157 -9.08 -14.95 7.95
N TYR A 158 -9.58 -13.85 8.52
CA TYR A 158 -10.42 -12.89 7.81
C TYR A 158 -9.63 -11.94 6.90
N ILE A 159 -8.33 -11.76 7.15
CA ILE A 159 -7.48 -10.87 6.33
C ILE A 159 -6.95 -11.60 5.08
N THR A 160 -6.73 -12.91 5.15
CA THR A 160 -6.17 -13.72 4.05
C THR A 160 -7.20 -14.47 3.20
N GLN A 161 -8.51 -14.25 3.39
CA GLN A 161 -9.58 -14.94 2.66
C GLN A 161 -10.13 -14.19 1.43
N GLY A 162 -9.44 -13.14 0.97
CA GLY A 162 -9.77 -12.40 -0.26
C GLY A 162 -8.81 -12.74 -1.40
#